data_AF-A0ABD2PCV1-F1
#
_entry.id   AF-A0ABD2PCV1-F1
#
_cell.length_a   1.000
_cell.length_b   1.000
_cell.length_c   1.000
_cell.angle_alpha   90.00
_cell.angle_beta   90.00
_cell.angle_gamma   90.00
#
_symmetry.space_group_name_H-M   'P 1'
#
loop_
_entity.id
_entity.type
_entity.pdbx_description
1 polymer ?
#
loop_
_entity_poly.entity_id
_entity_poly.type
_entity_poly.pdbx_seq_one_letter_code
_entity_poly.pdbx_strand_id
1 'polypeptide(L)'
;MKKGGESHKNHQGNDVASRETVASCRIKSVKVCKKAFCSIHGISVKQVRRLCDSLKTNEQPIDKRGKSEGSRSNSLFADTLTKVREHIKPFPEYVHYYNKDTSSYYLDEKLNVKIMHTLYKRKDRDHQENFSLSFGKKQIDVYALCEELKTKLKNPHINDNAKRTYQADIEIHKKAIK
;
A
#
# COMPACT_ATOMS: atom_id res chain seq x y z
N MET A 1 -64.36 4.59 -11.51
CA MET A 1 -63.65 5.57 -10.66
C MET A 1 -62.15 5.28 -10.68
N LYS A 2 -61.33 6.32 -10.92
CA LYS A 2 -59.86 6.48 -10.69
C LYS A 2 -58.96 5.43 -11.36
N LYS A 3 -58.29 5.65 -12.51
CA LYS A 3 -57.27 6.66 -12.90
C LYS A 3 -56.21 6.97 -11.83
N GLY A 4 -54.96 6.62 -12.17
CA GLY A 4 -53.71 7.08 -11.57
C GLY A 4 -52.59 6.13 -12.00
N GLY A 5 -51.51 6.52 -12.65
CA GLY A 5 -50.96 7.83 -12.98
C GLY A 5 -49.47 7.60 -13.27
N GLU A 6 -49.02 8.04 -14.44
CA GLU A 6 -47.69 7.83 -15.00
C GLU A 6 -46.56 8.43 -14.16
N SER A 7 -45.38 7.80 -14.23
CA SER A 7 -44.12 8.55 -14.22
C SER A 7 -43.06 7.81 -15.04
N HIS A 8 -43.29 7.75 -16.35
CA HIS A 8 -42.23 7.49 -17.31
C HIS A 8 -41.31 8.72 -17.35
N LYS A 9 -40.14 8.62 -16.73
CA LYS A 9 -39.07 9.61 -16.88
C LYS A 9 -38.53 9.52 -18.31
N ASN A 10 -39.16 10.27 -19.22
CA ASN A 10 -38.60 10.58 -20.53
C ASN A 10 -37.37 11.46 -20.34
N HIS A 11 -36.20 10.84 -20.29
CA HIS A 11 -34.96 11.54 -20.58
C HIS A 11 -34.76 11.54 -22.10
N GLN A 12 -35.52 12.38 -22.79
CA GLN A 12 -35.16 12.82 -24.14
C GLN A 12 -34.05 13.87 -24.00
N GLY A 13 -32.84 13.38 -23.76
CA GLY A 13 -31.64 14.14 -24.05
C GLY A 13 -31.50 14.24 -25.56
N ASN A 14 -31.80 15.41 -26.11
CA ASN A 14 -31.45 15.80 -27.47
C ASN A 14 -29.92 15.91 -27.58
N ASP A 15 -29.23 14.78 -27.61
CA ASP A 15 -27.85 14.74 -28.09
C ASP A 15 -27.88 14.73 -29.61
N VAL A 16 -27.71 15.91 -30.20
CA VAL A 16 -27.38 16.13 -31.62
C VAL A 16 -25.93 15.66 -31.87
N ALA A 17 -25.58 14.48 -31.37
CA ALA A 17 -24.29 13.83 -31.55
C ALA A 17 -24.42 12.88 -32.75
N SER A 18 -24.34 13.46 -33.96
CA SER A 18 -23.94 12.80 -35.21
C SER A 18 -24.55 11.41 -35.47
N ARG A 19 -25.68 11.39 -36.20
CA ARG A 19 -26.32 10.16 -36.74
C ARG A 19 -25.50 9.46 -37.83
N GLU A 20 -24.37 10.04 -38.20
CA GLU A 20 -23.52 9.63 -39.30
C GLU A 20 -22.14 9.21 -38.81
N THR A 21 -21.56 8.21 -39.47
CA THR A 21 -20.16 7.79 -39.30
C THR A 21 -19.52 7.67 -40.66
N VAL A 22 -18.21 7.89 -40.77
CA VAL A 22 -17.49 7.69 -42.02
C VAL A 22 -16.89 6.30 -42.02
N ALA A 23 -17.30 5.46 -42.96
CA ALA A 23 -16.65 4.19 -43.23
C ALA A 23 -15.57 4.40 -44.30
N SER A 24 -14.36 3.92 -44.03
CA SER A 24 -13.20 4.05 -44.93
C SER A 24 -12.79 2.67 -45.45
N CYS A 25 -12.59 2.58 -46.75
CA CYS A 25 -11.89 1.50 -47.43
C CYS A 25 -10.58 2.06 -48.02
N ARG A 26 -9.64 1.20 -48.39
CA ARG A 26 -8.34 1.57 -49.01
C ARG A 26 -8.45 2.58 -50.16
N ILE A 27 -9.60 2.67 -50.81
CA ILE A 27 -9.83 3.48 -52.01
C ILE A 27 -10.74 4.69 -51.76
N LYS A 28 -11.64 4.64 -50.76
CA LYS A 28 -12.63 5.71 -50.54
C LYS A 28 -13.21 5.73 -49.13
N SER A 29 -13.65 6.91 -48.71
CA SER A 29 -14.42 7.13 -47.49
C SER A 29 -15.85 7.56 -47.81
N VAL A 30 -16.84 6.96 -47.14
CA VAL A 30 -18.26 7.20 -47.39
C VAL A 30 -18.96 7.49 -46.07
N LYS A 31 -19.80 8.52 -46.04
CA LYS A 31 -20.69 8.80 -44.91
C LYS A 31 -21.82 7.78 -44.90
N VAL A 32 -21.98 7.10 -43.77
CA VAL A 32 -23.00 6.06 -43.57
C VAL A 32 -23.84 6.38 -42.33
N CYS A 33 -25.08 5.90 -42.33
CA CYS A 33 -25.93 5.97 -41.15
C CYS A 33 -25.36 5.06 -40.05
N LYS A 34 -25.08 5.64 -38.87
CA LYS A 34 -24.46 4.94 -37.75
C LYS A 34 -25.30 3.75 -37.27
N LYS A 35 -26.63 3.90 -37.24
CA LYS A 35 -27.57 2.83 -36.83
C LYS A 35 -27.54 1.66 -37.82
N ALA A 36 -27.63 1.97 -39.12
CA ALA A 36 -27.60 0.94 -40.16
C ALA A 36 -26.26 0.19 -40.16
N PHE A 37 -25.15 0.91 -40.04
CA PHE A 37 -23.81 0.32 -39.95
C PHE A 37 -23.67 -0.65 -38.76
N CYS A 38 -24.12 -0.24 -37.58
CA CYS A 38 -24.12 -1.10 -36.39
C CYS A 38 -24.99 -2.35 -36.59
N SER A 39 -26.17 -2.21 -37.21
CA SER A 39 -27.09 -3.32 -37.45
C SER A 39 -26.54 -4.34 -38.46
N ILE A 40 -25.93 -3.87 -39.55
CA ILE A 40 -25.41 -4.73 -40.62
C ILE A 40 -24.19 -5.52 -40.12
N HIS A 41 -23.29 -4.87 -39.38
CA HIS A 41 -22.04 -5.49 -38.93
C HIS A 41 -22.13 -6.15 -37.55
N GLY A 42 -23.27 -6.04 -36.85
CA GLY A 42 -23.43 -6.60 -35.51
C GLY A 42 -22.53 -5.93 -34.45
N ILE A 43 -22.14 -4.67 -34.68
CA ILE A 43 -21.25 -3.91 -33.79
C ILE A 43 -22.08 -2.95 -32.95
N SER A 44 -21.77 -2.82 -31.67
CA SER A 44 -22.46 -1.86 -30.81
C SER A 44 -22.07 -0.41 -31.15
N VAL A 45 -23.01 0.52 -30.96
CA VAL A 45 -22.76 1.97 -31.12
C VAL A 45 -21.60 2.45 -30.24
N LYS A 46 -21.42 1.85 -29.05
CA LYS A 46 -20.32 2.14 -28.12
C LYS A 46 -18.95 1.75 -28.71
N GLN A 47 -18.85 0.60 -29.37
CA GLN A 47 -17.62 0.17 -30.04
C GLN A 47 -17.27 1.11 -31.19
N VAL A 48 -18.24 1.48 -32.04
CA VAL A 48 -18.02 2.44 -33.13
C VAL A 48 -17.53 3.77 -32.58
N ARG A 49 -18.12 4.27 -31.49
CA ARG A 49 -17.66 5.50 -30.84
C ARG A 49 -16.21 5.39 -30.36
N ARG A 50 -15.87 4.31 -29.63
CA ARG A 50 -14.50 4.06 -29.15
C ARG A 50 -13.49 4.02 -30.29
N LEU A 51 -13.82 3.35 -31.40
CA LEU A 51 -12.97 3.30 -32.59
C LEU A 51 -12.78 4.70 -33.19
N CYS A 52 -13.85 5.48 -33.34
CA CYS A 52 -13.74 6.87 -33.82
C CYS A 52 -12.87 7.74 -32.90
N ASP A 53 -13.00 7.58 -31.57
CA ASP A 53 -12.21 8.36 -30.62
C ASP A 53 -10.73 7.94 -30.66
N SER A 54 -10.43 6.64 -30.72
CA SER A 54 -9.06 6.12 -30.90
C SER A 54 -8.42 6.57 -32.23
N LEU A 55 -9.21 6.64 -33.31
CA LEU A 55 -8.74 7.16 -34.60
C LEU A 55 -8.39 8.65 -34.55
N LYS A 56 -9.10 9.45 -33.74
CA LYS A 56 -8.78 10.88 -33.55
C LYS A 56 -7.50 11.09 -32.76
N THR A 57 -7.28 10.28 -31.72
CA THR A 57 -6.06 10.36 -30.90
C THR A 57 -4.87 9.64 -31.53
N ASN A 58 -5.10 8.83 -32.57
CA ASN A 58 -4.12 7.94 -33.19
C ASN A 58 -3.47 6.98 -32.18
N GLU A 59 -4.18 6.68 -31.10
CA GLU A 59 -3.72 5.78 -30.04
C GLU A 59 -4.34 4.40 -30.22
N GLN A 60 -3.51 3.37 -30.12
CA GLN A 60 -3.99 2.00 -30.05
C GLN A 60 -4.61 1.74 -28.67
N PRO A 61 -5.81 1.14 -28.57
CA PRO A 61 -6.43 0.81 -27.29
C PRO A 61 -5.54 -0.14 -26.49
N ILE A 62 -5.00 0.33 -25.36
CA ILE A 62 -4.20 -0.50 -24.46
C ILE A 62 -5.16 -1.37 -23.62
N ASP A 63 -4.91 -2.69 -23.57
CA ASP A 63 -5.66 -3.59 -22.69
C ASP A 63 -5.33 -3.30 -21.21
N LYS A 64 -6.31 -2.71 -20.51
CA LYS A 64 -6.28 -2.38 -19.10
C LYS A 64 -7.05 -3.39 -18.23
N ARG A 65 -7.50 -4.53 -18.78
CA ARG A 65 -8.14 -5.58 -17.96
C ARG A 65 -7.16 -6.03 -16.87
N GLY A 66 -7.66 -6.15 -15.64
CA GLY A 66 -6.85 -6.55 -14.47
C GLY A 66 -5.80 -5.53 -14.01
N LYS A 67 -5.81 -4.29 -14.55
CA LYS A 67 -4.84 -3.23 -14.21
C LYS A 67 -5.53 -2.02 -13.55
N SER A 68 -6.57 -2.24 -12.75
CA SER A 68 -7.19 -1.14 -12.00
C SER A 68 -6.23 -0.61 -10.93
N GLU A 69 -6.41 0.64 -10.55
CA GLU A 69 -5.77 1.19 -9.35
C GLU A 69 -6.14 0.30 -8.15
N GLY A 70 -5.14 -0.20 -7.42
CA GLY A 70 -5.33 -1.21 -6.37
C GLY A 70 -5.36 -2.69 -6.81
N SER A 71 -5.40 -3.02 -8.12
CA SER A 71 -5.28 -4.42 -8.59
C SER A 71 -3.89 -5.03 -8.34
N ARG A 72 -2.90 -4.19 -8.08
CA ARG A 72 -1.55 -4.58 -7.62
C ARG A 72 -1.43 -4.59 -6.10
N SER A 73 -2.53 -4.83 -5.38
CA SER A 73 -2.57 -4.87 -3.92
C SER A 73 -1.60 -5.90 -3.30
N ASN A 74 -1.16 -6.90 -4.07
CA ASN A 74 -0.16 -7.88 -3.64
C ASN A 74 1.29 -7.46 -3.96
N SER A 75 1.51 -6.22 -4.42
CA SER A 75 2.86 -5.70 -4.61
C SER A 75 3.50 -5.52 -3.23
N LEU A 76 4.43 -6.41 -2.90
CA LEU A 76 5.23 -6.31 -1.68
C LEU A 76 6.00 -4.99 -1.66
N PHE A 77 6.17 -4.43 -0.46
CA PHE A 77 6.99 -3.24 -0.26
C PHE A 77 8.45 -3.53 -0.64
N ALA A 78 9.14 -2.52 -1.18
CA ALA A 78 10.50 -2.68 -1.71
C ALA A 78 11.46 -3.26 -0.65
N ASP A 79 11.39 -2.81 0.59
CA ASP A 79 12.27 -3.29 1.66
C ASP A 79 12.01 -4.77 2.00
N THR A 80 10.76 -5.22 1.96
CA THR A 80 10.42 -6.64 2.17
C THR A 80 11.04 -7.50 1.08
N LEU A 81 11.02 -7.04 -0.18
CA LEU A 81 11.65 -7.75 -1.29
C LEU A 81 13.17 -7.82 -1.13
N THR A 82 13.81 -6.75 -0.66
CA THR A 82 15.25 -6.73 -0.40
C THR A 82 15.63 -7.75 0.67
N LYS A 83 14.91 -7.78 1.79
CA LYS A 83 15.13 -8.76 2.88
C LYS A 83 14.96 -10.21 2.41
N VAL A 84 13.95 -10.47 1.57
CA VAL A 84 13.72 -11.80 1.00
C VAL A 84 14.88 -12.19 0.08
N ARG A 85 15.34 -11.29 -0.81
CA ARG A 85 16.48 -11.55 -1.70
C ARG A 85 17.78 -11.79 -0.92
N GLU A 86 18.04 -10.99 0.11
CA GLU A 86 19.21 -11.17 0.98
C GLU A 86 19.19 -12.49 1.75
N HIS A 87 17.99 -12.97 2.14
CA HIS A 87 17.84 -14.29 2.74
C HIS A 87 18.07 -15.42 1.75
N ILE A 88 17.66 -15.25 0.48
CA ILE A 88 17.75 -16.30 -0.55
C ILE A 88 19.16 -16.43 -1.15
N LYS A 89 19.89 -15.31 -1.30
CA LYS A 89 21.23 -15.26 -1.90
C LYS A 89 22.26 -16.29 -1.38
N PRO A 90 22.34 -16.64 -0.08
CA PRO A 90 23.31 -17.61 0.39
C PRO A 90 22.97 -19.08 0.10
N PHE A 91 21.76 -19.41 -0.37
CA PHE A 91 21.43 -20.79 -0.73
C PHE A 91 22.13 -21.17 -2.04
N PRO A 92 22.58 -22.44 -2.18
CA PRO A 92 23.18 -22.91 -3.42
C PRO A 92 22.14 -22.91 -4.55
N GLU A 93 22.56 -22.38 -5.69
CA GLU A 93 21.78 -22.35 -6.92
C GLU A 93 22.32 -23.40 -7.91
N TYR A 94 21.40 -24.07 -8.59
CA TYR A 94 21.68 -25.11 -9.57
C TYR A 94 21.18 -24.69 -10.95
N VAL A 95 21.97 -24.99 -11.97
CA VAL A 95 21.60 -24.81 -13.37
C VAL A 95 21.03 -26.12 -13.90
N HIS A 96 19.92 -26.05 -14.63
CA HIS A 96 19.37 -27.23 -15.27
C HIS A 96 20.32 -27.71 -16.38
N TYR A 97 20.66 -29.00 -16.39
CA TYR A 97 21.64 -29.56 -17.33
C TYR A 97 21.32 -29.27 -18.81
N TYR A 98 20.04 -29.25 -19.14
CA TYR A 98 19.52 -29.04 -20.50
C TYR A 98 19.39 -27.57 -20.92
N ASN A 99 19.53 -26.62 -20.00
CA ASN A 99 19.22 -25.20 -20.21
C ASN A 99 20.44 -24.30 -19.94
N LYS A 100 21.63 -24.75 -20.35
CA LYS A 100 22.90 -24.03 -20.12
C LYS A 100 22.92 -22.61 -20.71
N ASP A 101 22.17 -22.38 -21.79
CA ASP A 101 22.13 -21.09 -22.49
C ASP A 101 21.08 -20.12 -21.94
N THR A 102 20.22 -20.57 -21.01
CA THR A 102 19.23 -19.73 -20.36
C THR A 102 19.60 -19.50 -18.90
N SER A 103 19.49 -18.26 -18.44
CA SER A 103 19.81 -17.84 -17.06
C SER A 103 18.75 -18.29 -16.02
N SER A 104 18.26 -19.52 -16.15
CA SER A 104 17.26 -20.10 -15.25
C SER A 104 17.97 -20.91 -14.17
N TYR A 105 18.04 -20.34 -12.97
CA TYR A 105 18.61 -20.96 -11.78
C TYR A 105 17.50 -21.52 -10.88
N TYR A 106 17.79 -22.62 -10.21
CA TYR A 106 16.87 -23.29 -9.29
C TYR A 106 17.54 -23.48 -7.93
N LEU A 107 16.72 -23.46 -6.87
CA LEU A 107 17.17 -23.85 -5.54
C LEU A 107 17.13 -25.38 -5.39
N ASP A 108 17.80 -25.90 -4.36
CA ASP A 108 17.79 -27.34 -4.03
C ASP A 108 16.35 -27.88 -3.91
N GLU A 109 16.09 -29.05 -4.49
CA GLU A 109 14.79 -29.75 -4.45
C GLU A 109 14.34 -30.05 -3.02
N LYS A 110 15.30 -30.24 -2.10
CA LYS A 110 15.01 -30.47 -0.66
C LYS A 110 14.61 -29.19 0.06
N LEU A 111 14.87 -28.02 -0.54
CA LEU A 111 14.59 -26.72 0.07
C LEU A 111 13.13 -26.31 -0.19
N ASN A 112 12.27 -26.61 0.79
CA ASN A 112 10.88 -26.16 0.75
C ASN A 112 10.73 -24.74 1.31
N VAL A 113 9.73 -23.98 0.83
CA VAL A 113 9.31 -22.68 1.35
C VAL A 113 9.11 -22.70 2.87
N LYS A 114 8.55 -23.78 3.43
CA LYS A 114 8.38 -23.94 4.88
C LYS A 114 9.72 -23.95 5.62
N ILE A 115 10.72 -24.63 5.04
CA ILE A 115 12.07 -24.73 5.59
C ILE A 115 12.76 -23.37 5.48
N MET A 116 12.71 -22.72 4.31
CA MET A 116 13.26 -21.37 4.11
C MET A 116 12.71 -20.36 5.11
N HIS A 117 11.40 -20.38 5.37
CA HIS A 117 10.76 -19.50 6.33
C HIS A 117 11.18 -19.80 7.78
N THR A 118 11.37 -21.07 8.13
CA THR A 118 11.87 -21.47 9.45
C THR A 118 13.31 -20.99 9.67
N LEU A 119 14.15 -21.12 8.65
CA LEU A 119 15.53 -20.62 8.67
C LEU A 119 15.57 -19.09 8.76
N TYR A 120 14.68 -18.39 8.04
CA TYR A 120 14.55 -16.94 8.10
C TYR A 120 14.23 -16.46 9.51
N LYS A 121 13.23 -17.06 10.16
CA LYS A 121 12.86 -16.75 11.54
C LYS A 121 13.96 -17.04 12.55
N ARG A 122 14.79 -18.06 12.30
CA ARG A 122 15.94 -18.36 13.16
C ARG A 122 16.99 -17.25 13.05
N LYS A 123 17.38 -16.89 11.82
CA LYS A 123 18.33 -15.80 11.56
C LYS A 123 17.88 -14.49 12.20
N ASP A 124 16.59 -14.15 12.09
CA ASP A 124 16.05 -12.91 12.66
C ASP A 124 16.00 -12.94 14.21
N ARG A 125 15.88 -14.12 14.84
CA ARG A 125 15.97 -14.26 16.30
C ARG A 125 17.37 -14.04 16.86
N ASP A 126 18.42 -14.41 16.13
CA ASP A 126 19.79 -14.10 16.53
C ASP A 126 20.04 -12.58 16.60
N HIS A 127 19.23 -11.76 15.91
CA HIS A 127 19.26 -10.30 16.03
C HIS A 127 18.51 -9.80 17.28
N GLN A 128 17.52 -10.55 17.78
CA GLN A 128 16.77 -10.18 19.00
C GLN A 128 17.63 -10.34 20.27
N GLU A 129 18.51 -11.34 20.31
CA GLU A 129 19.39 -11.60 21.46
C GLU A 129 20.53 -10.56 21.58
N ASN A 130 20.80 -9.77 20.53
CA ASN A 130 21.84 -8.74 20.51
C ASN A 130 21.34 -7.34 20.91
N PHE A 131 20.06 -7.19 21.28
CA PHE A 131 19.60 -5.95 21.88
C PHE A 131 19.94 -5.95 23.37
N SER A 132 20.98 -5.20 23.75
CA SER A 132 21.28 -4.83 25.14
C SER A 132 20.24 -3.87 25.75
N LEU A 133 19.02 -3.88 25.22
CA LEU A 133 17.92 -3.01 25.59
C LEU A 133 16.75 -3.89 26.01
N SER A 134 16.54 -4.00 27.33
CA SER A 134 15.34 -4.59 27.88
C SER A 134 14.13 -3.68 27.63
N PHE A 135 12.99 -4.25 27.30
CA PHE A 135 11.72 -3.53 27.36
C PHE A 135 11.37 -3.22 28.82
N GLY A 136 11.85 -2.07 29.30
CA GLY A 136 11.58 -1.54 30.62
C GLY A 136 11.06 -0.11 30.51
N LYS A 137 10.34 0.36 31.52
CA LYS A 137 10.02 1.79 31.62
C LYS A 137 11.33 2.55 31.76
N LYS A 138 11.50 3.66 31.02
CA LYS A 138 12.62 4.59 31.24
C LYS A 138 12.65 4.93 32.72
N GLN A 139 13.78 4.69 33.39
CA GLN A 139 13.98 5.18 34.74
C GLN A 139 13.99 6.71 34.64
N ILE A 140 12.87 7.33 35.02
CA ILE A 140 12.82 8.78 35.22
C ILE A 140 13.71 9.01 36.43
N ASP A 141 14.65 9.96 36.36
CA ASP A 141 15.46 10.38 37.51
C ASP A 141 14.59 11.10 38.53
N VAL A 142 13.69 10.34 39.16
CA VAL A 142 12.84 10.73 40.28
C VAL A 142 13.71 11.04 41.51
N TYR A 143 14.93 10.52 41.52
CA TYR A 143 15.79 10.54 42.68
C TYR A 143 16.64 11.81 42.78
N ALA A 144 17.10 12.43 41.68
CA ALA A 144 18.02 13.58 41.76
C ALA A 144 17.43 14.78 42.53
N LEU A 145 16.26 15.30 42.11
CA LEU A 145 15.61 16.43 42.81
C LEU A 145 15.18 16.05 44.23
N CYS A 146 14.63 14.85 44.43
CA CYS A 146 14.23 14.38 45.74
C CYS A 146 15.43 14.18 46.68
N GLU A 147 16.58 13.75 46.16
CA GLU A 147 17.82 13.54 46.89
C GLU A 147 18.49 14.87 47.24
N GLU A 148 18.50 15.83 46.31
CA GLU A 148 18.94 17.20 46.57
C GLU A 148 18.11 17.87 47.68
N LEU A 149 16.79 17.79 47.60
CA LEU A 149 15.89 18.37 48.60
C LEU A 149 16.02 17.67 49.97
N LYS A 150 16.20 16.34 49.99
CA LYS A 150 16.50 15.59 51.22
C LYS A 150 17.85 15.97 51.81
N THR A 151 18.85 16.24 50.97
CA THR A 151 20.18 16.67 51.42
C THR A 151 20.11 18.07 52.02
N LYS A 152 19.35 18.98 51.39
CA LYS A 152 19.05 20.32 51.95
C LYS A 152 18.31 20.23 53.29
N LEU A 153 17.39 19.27 53.45
CA LEU A 153 16.67 19.07 54.71
C LEU A 153 17.56 18.55 55.86
N LYS A 154 18.63 17.82 55.52
CA LYS A 154 19.62 17.33 56.50
C LYS A 154 20.58 18.43 56.99
N ASN A 155 20.58 19.61 56.37
CA ASN A 155 21.44 20.70 56.78
C ASN A 155 20.96 21.30 58.13
N PRO A 156 21.79 21.30 59.19
CA PRO A 156 21.39 21.76 60.53
C PRO A 156 21.02 23.25 60.62
N HIS A 157 21.53 24.07 59.70
CA HIS A 157 21.41 25.53 59.75
C HIS A 157 20.23 26.10 58.96
N ILE A 158 19.28 25.27 58.57
CA ILE A 158 18.20 25.68 57.67
C ILE A 158 16.97 26.20 58.43
N ASN A 159 16.38 27.28 57.93
CA ASN A 159 15.20 27.93 58.52
C ASN A 159 13.97 27.00 58.47
N ASP A 160 13.13 27.01 59.51
CA ASP A 160 11.94 26.17 59.62
C ASP A 160 10.92 26.40 58.51
N ASN A 161 10.81 27.63 57.99
CA ASN A 161 9.99 27.90 56.81
C ASN A 161 10.53 27.20 55.56
N ALA A 162 11.85 27.16 55.37
CA ALA A 162 12.49 26.47 54.25
C ALA A 162 12.36 24.94 54.39
N LYS A 163 12.38 24.39 55.62
CA LYS A 163 12.11 22.96 55.84
C LYS A 163 10.72 22.57 55.36
N ARG A 164 9.71 23.39 55.67
CA ARG A 164 8.32 23.13 55.25
C ARG A 164 8.16 23.20 53.73
N THR A 165 8.81 24.16 53.07
CA THR A 165 8.74 24.25 51.60
C THR A 165 9.41 23.04 50.94
N TYR A 166 10.60 22.65 51.37
CA TYR A 166 11.27 21.47 50.80
C TYR A 166 10.51 20.16 51.03
N GLN A 167 9.82 20.04 52.17
CA GLN A 167 8.93 18.89 52.43
C GLN A 167 7.72 18.89 51.49
N ALA A 168 7.07 20.04 51.31
CA ALA A 168 5.95 20.17 50.39
C ALA A 168 6.36 19.88 48.93
N ASP A 169 7.52 20.37 48.50
CA ASP A 169 8.05 20.13 47.15
C ASP A 169 8.32 18.64 46.90
N ILE A 170 8.86 17.92 47.88
CA ILE A 170 9.06 16.46 47.81
C ILE A 170 7.71 15.73 47.68
N GLU A 171 6.68 16.17 48.41
CA GLU A 171 5.36 15.54 48.37
C GLU A 171 4.62 15.79 47.06
N ILE A 172 4.67 17.02 46.54
CA ILE A 172 4.08 17.39 45.25
C ILE A 172 4.75 16.59 44.14
N HIS A 173 6.09 16.53 44.14
CA HIS A 173 6.85 15.81 43.14
C HIS A 173 6.54 14.29 43.16
N LYS A 174 6.39 13.68 44.35
CA LYS A 174 5.97 12.28 44.48
C LYS A 174 4.54 12.03 43.97
N LYS A 175 3.63 13.00 44.14
CA LYS A 175 2.24 12.90 43.66
C LYS A 175 2.12 13.07 42.15
N ALA A 176 2.96 13.92 41.55
CA ALA A 176 2.97 14.17 40.11
C ALA A 176 3.44 12.97 39.26
N ILE A 177 4.05 11.96 39.89
CA ILE A 177 4.62 10.78 39.21
C ILE A 177 3.69 9.55 39.30
N LYS A 178 2.65 9.60 40.14
CA LYS A 178 1.61 8.56 40.20
C LYS A 178 0.63 8.68 39.05
#